data_AF-A0A936IZD3-F1
#
_entry.id   AF-A0A936IZD3-F1
#
_cell.length_a   1.000
_cell.length_b   1.000
_cell.length_c   1.000
_cell.angle_alpha   90.00
_cell.angle_beta   90.00
_cell.angle_gamma   90.00
#
_symmetry.space_group_name_H-M   'P 1'
#
loop_
_entity.id
_entity.type
_entity.pdbx_description
1 polymer ?
#
loop_
_entity_poly.entity_id
_entity_poly.type
_entity_poly.pdbx_seq_one_letter_code
_entity_poly.pdbx_strand_id
1 'polypeptide(L)'
;METAAELTILGTYRETLPCAITACEGRDVRLRLGRRVPPGSAVRIALPDTLLLGEVVACAGSRGAFDVTLEVEQVLRHTAALAAMARRFLDDA
;
A
#
# COMPACT_ATOMS: atom_id res chain seq x y z
N MET A 1 -9.06 -2.01 -14.55
CA MET A 1 -9.33 -3.20 -13.72
C MET A 1 -9.05 -2.79 -12.30
N GLU A 2 -10.05 -2.76 -11.43
CA GLU A 2 -9.86 -2.41 -10.02
C GLU A 2 -9.35 -3.64 -9.25
N THR A 3 -8.30 -3.48 -8.44
CA THR A 3 -7.73 -4.57 -7.64
C THR A 3 -7.88 -4.25 -6.15
N ALA A 4 -8.56 -5.11 -5.41
CA ALA A 4 -8.70 -4.95 -3.96
C ALA A 4 -7.33 -5.11 -3.28
N ALA A 5 -7.05 -4.25 -2.30
CA ALA A 5 -5.82 -4.27 -1.54
C ALA A 5 -6.05 -3.70 -0.13
N GLU A 6 -5.03 -3.82 0.72
CA GLU A 6 -5.00 -3.18 2.04
C GLU A 6 -3.92 -2.11 2.07
N LEU A 7 -4.33 -0.89 2.44
CA LEU A 7 -3.42 0.21 2.70
C LEU A 7 -3.23 0.38 4.21
N THR A 8 -1.98 0.36 4.66
CA THR A 8 -1.61 0.72 6.03
C THR A 8 -0.93 2.08 6.03
N ILE A 9 -1.44 3.02 6.82
CA ILE A 9 -0.78 4.29 7.12
C ILE A 9 0.32 4.01 8.16
N LEU A 10 1.55 4.39 7.84
CA LEU A 10 2.72 4.20 8.67
C LEU A 10 2.94 5.45 9.55
N GLY A 11 3.32 5.23 10.81
CA GLY A 11 3.53 6.30 11.78
C GLY A 11 3.36 5.79 13.20
N THR A 12 3.17 6.72 14.15
CA THR A 12 2.96 6.43 15.58
C THR A 12 1.70 5.60 15.82
N TYR A 13 0.65 5.86 15.03
CA TYR A 13 -0.54 5.03 14.99
C TYR A 13 -0.60 4.32 13.64
N ARG A 14 -0.50 3.00 13.67
CA ARG A 14 -0.65 2.17 12.47
C ARG A 14 -2.13 1.90 12.26
N GLU A 15 -2.60 2.21 11.08
CA GLU A 15 -3.99 2.03 10.73
C GLU A 15 -4.10 1.38 9.35
N THR A 16 -4.88 0.30 9.26
CA THR A 16 -5.08 -0.45 8.02
C THR A 16 -6.50 -0.24 7.50
N LEU A 17 -6.60 0.00 6.18
CA LEU A 17 -7.81 0.37 5.50
C LEU A 17 -7.97 -0.47 4.22
N PRO A 18 -9.18 -0.96 3.92
CA PRO A 18 -9.46 -1.54 2.62
C PRO A 18 -9.39 -0.45 1.55
N CYS A 19 -8.77 -0.77 0.42
CA CYS A 19 -8.71 0.09 -0.74
C CYS A 19 -8.86 -0.70 -2.04
N ALA A 20 -9.11 0.01 -3.13
CA ALA A 20 -9.05 -0.55 -4.48
C ALA A 20 -8.01 0.22 -5.30
N ILE A 21 -7.03 -0.49 -5.85
CA ILE A 21 -6.10 0.06 -6.84
C ILE A 21 -6.87 0.24 -8.15
N THR A 22 -6.97 1.48 -8.62
CA THR A 22 -7.70 1.84 -9.84
C THR A 22 -6.77 2.01 -11.05
N ALA A 23 -5.52 2.41 -10.82
CA ALA A 23 -4.49 2.53 -11.85
C ALA A 23 -3.07 2.46 -11.27
N CYS A 24 -2.12 2.02 -12.09
CA CYS A 24 -0.68 2.08 -11.81
C CYS A 24 0.03 2.65 -13.05
N GLU A 25 0.69 3.79 -12.92
CA GLU A 25 1.36 4.52 -14.00
C GLU A 25 2.78 4.90 -13.55
N GLY A 26 3.79 4.15 -13.97
CA GLY A 26 5.18 4.39 -13.52
C GLY A 26 5.33 4.18 -12.02
N ARG A 27 5.61 5.27 -11.28
CA ARG A 27 5.66 5.28 -9.80
C ARG A 27 4.34 5.64 -9.16
N ASP A 28 3.37 6.11 -9.93
CA ASP A 28 2.10 6.57 -9.39
C ASP A 28 1.12 5.41 -9.27
N VAL A 29 0.52 5.27 -8.09
CA VAL A 29 -0.57 4.33 -7.84
C VAL A 29 -1.79 5.11 -7.42
N ARG A 30 -2.88 4.94 -8.17
CA ARG A 30 -4.19 5.52 -7.84
C ARG A 30 -5.01 4.50 -7.08
N LEU A 31 -5.59 4.95 -5.98
CA LEU A 31 -6.42 4.18 -5.08
C LEU A 31 -7.78 4.83 -4.91
N ARG A 32 -8.78 4.01 -4.63
CA ARG A 32 -10.05 4.44 -4.07
C ARG A 32 -10.16 3.98 -2.62
N LEU A 33 -10.49 4.91 -1.74
CA LEU A 33 -10.58 4.71 -0.30
C LEU A 33 -11.90 5.25 0.25
N GLY A 34 -12.40 4.61 1.31
CA GLY A 34 -13.61 5.03 2.02
C GLY A 34 -13.44 6.29 2.87
N ARG A 35 -12.21 6.82 2.95
CA ARG A 35 -11.84 7.92 3.85
C ARG A 35 -10.68 8.73 3.31
N ARG A 36 -10.55 9.93 3.85
CA ARG A 36 -9.44 10.83 3.56
C ARG A 36 -8.15 10.30 4.16
N VAL A 37 -7.06 10.41 3.40
CA VAL A 37 -5.69 10.22 3.89
C VAL A 37 -4.90 11.48 3.53
N PRO A 38 -4.25 12.16 4.50
CA PRO A 38 -3.53 13.39 4.22
C PRO A 38 -2.36 13.17 3.24
N PRO A 39 -2.11 14.11 2.31
CA PRO A 39 -0.83 14.18 1.61
C PRO A 39 0.33 14.24 2.61
N GLY A 40 1.46 13.63 2.26
CA GLY A 40 2.61 13.47 3.14
C GLY A 40 2.57 12.20 4.02
N SER A 41 1.49 11.42 3.96
CA SER A 41 1.37 10.20 4.76
C SER A 41 2.20 9.08 4.14
N ALA A 42 3.16 8.55 4.88
CA ALA A 42 3.84 7.32 4.52
C ALA A 42 2.86 6.15 4.59
N VAL A 43 2.82 5.33 3.56
CA VAL A 43 1.87 4.22 3.43
C VAL A 43 2.55 2.95 2.92
N ARG A 44 1.92 1.83 3.26
CA ARG A 44 2.26 0.50 2.75
C ARG A 44 1.02 -0.10 2.10
N ILE A 45 1.15 -0.69 0.92
CA ILE A 45 0.10 -1.52 0.32
C ILE A 45 0.52 -2.98 0.33
N ALA A 46 -0.36 -3.85 0.80
CA ALA A 46 -0.20 -5.30 0.74
C ALA A 46 -0.97 -5.89 -0.45
N LEU A 47 -0.26 -6.60 -1.32
CA LEU A 47 -0.79 -7.46 -2.37
C LEU A 47 -0.29 -8.90 -2.12
N PRO A 48 -0.89 -9.95 -2.74
CA PRO A 48 -0.60 -11.34 -2.40
C PRO A 48 0.88 -11.75 -2.39
N ASP A 49 1.70 -11.21 -3.31
CA ASP A 49 3.15 -11.49 -3.38
C ASP A 49 3.97 -10.20 -3.63
N THR A 50 3.41 -9.05 -3.27
CA THR A 50 4.05 -7.75 -3.49
C THR A 50 3.68 -6.78 -2.38
N LEU A 51 4.66 -6.01 -1.94
CA LEU A 51 4.48 -4.96 -0.95
C LEU A 51 5.01 -3.66 -1.54
N LEU A 52 4.14 -2.66 -1.60
CA LEU A 52 4.48 -1.31 -2.07
C LEU A 52 4.66 -0.40 -0.87
N LEU A 53 5.71 0.42 -0.89
CA LEU A 53 5.95 1.48 0.08
C LEU A 53 6.02 2.80 -0.67
N GLY A 54 5.40 3.82 -0.10
CA GLY A 54 5.36 5.13 -0.73
C GLY A 54 4.69 6.17 0.14
N GLU A 55 4.38 7.30 -0.48
CA GLU A 55 3.81 8.47 0.18
C GLU A 55 2.55 8.94 -0.55
N VAL A 56 1.56 9.42 0.20
CA VAL A 56 0.38 10.06 -0.39
C VAL A 56 0.79 11.42 -0.96
N VAL A 57 0.63 11.61 -2.27
CA VAL A 57 0.90 12.90 -2.93
C VAL A 57 -0.37 13.71 -3.17
N ALA A 58 -1.52 13.04 -3.31
CA ALA A 58 -2.82 13.70 -3.47
C ALA A 58 -3.96 12.87 -2.89
N CYS A 59 -4.97 13.55 -2.33
CA CYS A 59 -6.21 12.94 -1.90
C CYS A 59 -7.36 13.88 -2.25
N ALA A 60 -8.16 13.51 -3.24
CA ALA A 60 -9.33 14.24 -3.68
C ALA A 60 -10.61 13.42 -3.43
N GLY A 61 -11.76 14.08 -3.41
CA GLY A 61 -13.06 13.43 -3.19
C GLY A 61 -13.80 13.91 -1.95
N SER A 62 -15.03 13.46 -1.80
CA SER A 62 -15.91 13.85 -0.70
C SER A 62 -16.91 12.73 -0.38
N ARG A 63 -17.51 12.78 0.82
CA ARG A 63 -18.60 11.88 1.24
C ARG A 63 -18.26 10.37 1.16
N GLY A 64 -17.09 9.98 1.65
CA GLY A 64 -16.74 8.55 1.82
C GLY A 64 -16.22 7.86 0.57
N ALA A 65 -15.94 8.61 -0.50
CA ALA A 65 -15.21 8.12 -1.67
C ALA A 65 -14.08 9.10 -1.96
N PHE A 66 -12.85 8.63 -1.81
CA PHE A 66 -11.65 9.42 -2.01
C PHE A 66 -10.76 8.74 -3.04
N ASP A 67 -10.39 9.50 -4.07
CA ASP A 67 -9.36 9.12 -5.03
C ASP A 67 -8.02 9.62 -4.50
N VAL A 68 -7.13 8.69 -4.21
CA VAL A 68 -5.83 8.94 -3.58
C VAL A 68 -4.74 8.55 -4.56
N THR A 69 -3.78 9.43 -4.77
CA THR A 69 -2.58 9.14 -5.55
C THR A 69 -1.41 8.97 -4.60
N LEU A 70 -0.68 7.88 -4.77
CA LEU A 70 0.55 7.59 -4.07
C LEU A 70 1.71 7.66 -5.05
N GLU A 71 2.83 8.20 -4.60
CA GLU A 71 4.12 7.96 -5.25
C GLU A 71 4.80 6.77 -4.57
N VAL A 72 5.10 5.73 -5.35
CA VAL A 72 5.77 4.52 -4.87
C VAL A 72 7.28 4.75 -4.83
N GLU A 73 7.84 4.61 -3.64
CA GLU A 73 9.28 4.71 -3.40
C GLU A 73 9.98 3.35 -3.51
N GLN A 74 9.33 2.29 -2.99
CA GLN A 74 9.91 0.94 -2.97
C GLN A 74 8.87 -0.12 -3.32
N VAL A 75 9.34 -1.16 -4.00
CA VAL A 75 8.55 -2.32 -4.37
C VAL A 75 9.30 -3.57 -3.95
N LEU A 76 8.75 -4.29 -2.97
CA LEU A 76 9.23 -5.61 -2.60
C LEU A 76 8.37 -6.65 -3.33
N ARG A 77 9.01 -7.45 -4.17
CA ARG A 77 8.38 -8.54 -4.91
C ARG A 77 8.77 -9.87 -4.29
N HIS A 78 8.02 -10.93 -4.61
CA HIS A 78 8.33 -12.28 -4.16
C HIS A 78 8.37 -12.38 -2.63
N THR A 79 7.48 -11.64 -1.96
CA THR A 79 7.41 -11.58 -0.50
C THR A 79 7.09 -12.94 0.11
N ALA A 80 6.36 -13.81 -0.60
CA ALA A 80 6.11 -15.18 -0.16
C ALA A 80 7.39 -16.03 -0.14
N ALA A 81 8.20 -15.94 -1.21
CA ALA A 81 9.48 -16.64 -1.28
C ALA A 81 10.48 -16.12 -0.24
N LEU A 82 10.51 -14.80 -0.04
CA LEU A 82 11.31 -14.16 1.01
C LEU A 82 10.90 -14.65 2.40
N ALA A 83 9.60 -14.70 2.70
CA ALA A 83 9.10 -15.20 3.98
C ALA A 83 9.46 -16.68 4.20
N ALA A 84 9.35 -17.52 3.17
CA ALA A 84 9.74 -18.93 3.25
C ALA A 84 11.24 -19.10 3.51
N MET A 85 12.10 -18.32 2.87
CA MET A 85 13.55 -18.33 3.13
C MET A 85 13.88 -17.84 4.53
N ALA A 86 13.30 -16.71 4.96
CA ALA A 86 13.52 -16.17 6.30
C ALA A 86 13.11 -17.16 7.38
N ARG A 87 12.01 -17.89 7.19
CA ARG A 87 11.56 -18.92 8.13
C ARG A 87 12.59 -20.04 8.28
N ARG A 88 13.14 -20.54 7.17
CA ARG A 88 14.17 -21.59 7.19
C ARG A 88 15.41 -21.14 7.97
N PHE A 89 15.90 -19.93 7.73
CA PHE A 89 17.07 -19.41 8.45
C PHE A 89 16.83 -19.21 9.95
N LEU A 90 15.61 -18.87 10.36
CA LEU A 90 15.27 -18.69 11.77
C LEU A 90 15.00 -20.02 12.49
N ASP A 91 14.55 -21.05 11.79
CA ASP A 91 14.35 -22.39 12.35
C ASP A 91 15.67 -23.19 12.45
N ASP A 92 16.72 -22.79 11.71
CA ASP A 92 18.07 -23.38 11.76
C ASP A 92 19.00 -22.74 12.83
N ALA A 93 18.49 -21.78 13.63
CA ALA A 93 19.23 -21.05 14.67
C ALA A 93 18.77 -21.42 16.09
#